data_AF-A0A1Z5IIU9-F1
#
_entry.id   AF-A0A1Z5IIU9-F1
#
_cell.length_a   1.000
_cell.length_b   1.000
_cell.length_c   1.000
_cell.angle_alpha   90.00
_cell.angle_beta   90.00
_cell.angle_gamma   90.00
#
_symmetry.space_group_name_H-M   'P 1'
#
loop_
_entity.id
_entity.type
_entity.pdbx_description
1 polymer ?
#
loop_
_entity_poly.entity_id
_entity_poly.type
_entity_poly.pdbx_seq_one_letter_code
_entity_poly.pdbx_strand_id
1 'polypeptide(L)'
;MRFQDLVPIELNTIEASTVYRADKPRPKQHDWQLDWERLRQLILDNSERLDEVKAGIAEDWVRTHGTIWDRTRGFYRQPNDHYDYDDTVFWGYSSWGTPAISVIFADETEASYQLYRDGMDYNYHYLGQ
;
A
#
# COMPACT_ATOMS: atom_id res chain seq x y z
N MET A 1 0.33 16.28 -7.52
CA MET A 1 0.21 14.94 -8.10
C MET A 1 -1.25 14.56 -8.23
N ARG A 2 -1.68 13.93 -9.32
CA ARG A 2 -3.08 13.53 -9.54
C ARG A 2 -3.20 12.03 -9.77
N PHE A 3 -4.37 11.44 -9.50
CA PHE A 3 -4.62 10.00 -9.73
C PHE A 3 -4.50 9.57 -11.19
N GLN A 4 -4.81 10.46 -12.14
CA GLN A 4 -4.60 10.22 -13.58
C GLN A 4 -3.13 10.02 -13.97
N ASP A 5 -2.20 10.43 -13.10
CA ASP A 5 -0.76 10.27 -13.30
C ASP A 5 -0.25 8.91 -12.76
N LEU A 6 -1.12 8.12 -12.13
CA LEU A 6 -0.80 6.82 -11.55
C LEU A 6 -1.17 5.67 -12.48
N VAL A 7 -0.38 4.60 -12.40
CA VAL A 7 -0.65 3.34 -13.11
C VAL A 7 -1.62 2.51 -12.27
N PRO A 8 -2.79 2.11 -12.80
CA PRO A 8 -3.68 1.19 -12.10
C PRO A 8 -2.97 -0.12 -11.75
N ILE A 9 -3.40 -0.75 -10.66
CA ILE A 9 -2.90 -2.08 -10.35
C ILE A 9 -3.48 -3.10 -11.35
N GLU A 10 -2.62 -3.94 -11.90
CA GLU A 10 -3.03 -5.20 -12.52
C GLU A 10 -2.76 -6.30 -11.48
N LEU A 11 -3.82 -6.88 -10.91
CA LEU A 11 -3.68 -8.00 -9.96
C LEU A 11 -3.19 -9.22 -10.75
N ASN A 12 -1.95 -9.62 -10.49
CA ASN A 12 -1.37 -10.82 -11.07
C ASN A 12 -1.55 -11.99 -10.11
N THR A 13 -2.59 -12.79 -10.32
CA THR A 13 -2.88 -13.97 -9.49
C THR A 13 -1.76 -15.00 -9.60
N ILE A 14 -0.77 -14.88 -8.73
CA ILE A 14 0.29 -15.87 -8.54
C ILE A 14 -0.29 -16.97 -7.67
N GLU A 15 -0.41 -18.21 -8.15
CA GLU A 15 -0.87 -19.32 -7.31
C GLU A 15 -0.01 -19.44 -6.04
N ALA A 16 -0.63 -19.24 -4.86
CA ALA A 16 0.01 -19.18 -3.53
C ALA A 16 0.97 -20.34 -3.21
N SER A 17 0.82 -21.48 -3.89
CA SER A 17 1.48 -22.75 -3.58
C SER A 17 2.98 -22.79 -3.87
N THR A 18 3.53 -21.80 -4.58
CA THR A 18 4.94 -21.80 -5.02
C THR A 18 5.85 -20.84 -4.26
N VAL A 19 5.32 -19.73 -3.74
CA VAL A 19 6.09 -18.64 -3.10
C VAL A 19 6.36 -18.87 -1.60
N TYR A 20 5.44 -19.54 -0.90
CA TYR A 20 5.55 -19.81 0.55
C TYR A 20 6.11 -21.20 0.89
N ARG A 21 6.71 -21.86 -0.09
CA ARG A 21 7.38 -23.15 0.11
C ARG A 21 8.68 -22.93 0.87
N ALA A 22 8.76 -23.42 2.11
CA ALA A 22 9.95 -23.32 2.95
C ALA A 22 11.21 -23.93 2.31
N ASP A 23 11.03 -24.85 1.34
CA ASP A 23 12.07 -25.52 0.56
C ASP A 23 12.51 -24.74 -0.68
N LYS A 24 11.88 -23.60 -1.01
CA LYS A 24 12.24 -22.78 -2.17
C LYS A 24 12.61 -21.35 -1.78
N PRO A 25 13.67 -20.78 -2.39
CA PRO A 25 13.94 -19.37 -2.22
C PRO A 25 12.73 -18.57 -2.74
N ARG A 26 12.35 -17.51 -2.01
CA ARG A 26 11.35 -16.57 -2.51
C ARG A 26 11.79 -16.04 -3.87
N PRO A 27 10.87 -15.89 -4.84
CA PRO A 27 11.22 -15.22 -6.09
C PRO A 27 11.75 -13.82 -5.76
N LYS A 28 12.87 -13.45 -6.41
CA LYS A 28 13.38 -12.08 -6.44
C LYS A 28 13.21 -11.55 -7.85
N GLN A 29 12.19 -10.73 -8.04
CA GLN A 29 11.89 -10.09 -9.33
C GLN A 29 12.39 -8.64 -9.34
N HIS A 30 12.32 -7.97 -8.20
CA HIS A 30 12.70 -6.58 -8.03
C HIS A 30 13.06 -6.32 -6.56
N ASP A 31 13.49 -5.09 -6.28
CA ASP A 31 13.61 -4.55 -4.93
C ASP A 31 12.74 -3.29 -4.87
N TRP A 32 11.43 -3.47 -4.63
CA TRP A 32 10.47 -2.37 -4.65
C TRP A 32 9.89 -2.11 -3.28
N GLN A 33 9.81 -0.82 -2.95
CA GLN A 33 9.18 -0.33 -1.74
C GLN A 33 8.14 0.74 -2.06
N LEU A 34 7.20 0.97 -1.16
CA LEU A 34 6.26 2.07 -1.21
C LEU A 34 7.00 3.40 -1.32
N ASP A 35 6.50 4.26 -2.21
CA ASP A 35 6.98 5.63 -2.32
C ASP A 35 6.21 6.53 -1.33
N TRP A 36 6.71 6.59 -0.10
CA TRP A 36 6.12 7.35 1.02
C TRP A 36 5.97 8.84 0.72
N GLU A 37 6.94 9.42 0.01
CA GLU A 37 6.95 10.84 -0.32
C GLU A 37 5.86 11.16 -1.35
N ARG A 38 5.79 10.37 -2.43
CA ARG A 38 4.74 10.52 -3.44
C ARG A 38 3.36 10.22 -2.86
N LEU A 39 3.24 9.25 -1.96
CA LEU A 39 1.99 8.93 -1.26
C LEU A 39 1.49 10.13 -0.44
N ARG A 40 2.37 10.72 0.38
CA ARG A 40 2.03 11.91 1.16
C ARG A 40 1.57 13.05 0.25
N GLN A 41 2.32 13.33 -0.81
CA GLN A 41 1.99 14.39 -1.75
C GLN A 41 0.65 14.15 -2.44
N LEU A 42 0.38 12.92 -2.88
CA LEU A 42 -0.88 12.53 -3.51
C LEU A 42 -2.07 12.80 -2.57
N ILE A 43 -1.95 12.42 -1.29
CA ILE A 43 -3.02 12.63 -0.31
C ILE A 43 -3.25 14.12 -0.06
N LEU A 44 -2.17 14.88 0.18
CA LEU A 44 -2.28 16.32 0.45
C LEU A 44 -2.89 17.08 -0.73
N ASP A 45 -2.54 16.70 -1.96
CA ASP A 45 -3.04 17.36 -3.17
C ASP A 45 -4.50 17.02 -3.49
N ASN A 46 -5.06 15.98 -2.87
CA ASN A 46 -6.38 15.46 -3.24
C ASN A 46 -7.32 15.22 -2.04
N SER A 47 -6.95 15.60 -0.82
CA SER A 47 -7.66 15.22 0.42
C SER A 47 -9.15 15.54 0.43
N GLU A 48 -9.59 16.60 -0.26
CA GLU A 48 -11.01 16.97 -0.37
C GLU A 48 -11.86 15.93 -1.13
N ARG A 49 -11.23 15.10 -1.95
CA ARG A 49 -11.86 14.09 -2.79
C ARG A 49 -11.75 12.67 -2.22
N LEU A 50 -11.02 12.52 -1.12
CA LEU A 50 -10.68 11.23 -0.53
C LEU A 50 -11.53 10.99 0.72
N ASP A 51 -11.88 9.73 0.93
CA ASP A 51 -12.49 9.26 2.17
C ASP A 51 -11.48 8.43 2.97
N GLU A 52 -10.81 7.48 2.31
CA GLU A 52 -9.83 6.58 2.94
C GLU A 52 -8.69 6.24 1.97
N VAL A 53 -7.46 6.13 2.48
CA VAL A 53 -6.31 5.62 1.74
C VAL A 53 -5.62 4.51 2.52
N LYS A 54 -5.47 3.36 1.87
CA LYS A 54 -4.75 2.19 2.36
C LYS A 54 -3.49 1.98 1.56
N ALA A 55 -2.42 1.54 2.21
CA ALA A 55 -1.15 1.24 1.55
C ALA A 55 -0.66 -0.14 1.95
N GLY A 56 0.01 -0.83 1.03
CA GLY A 56 0.48 -2.18 1.25
C GLY A 56 1.18 -2.78 0.04
N ILE A 57 1.19 -4.11 -0.02
CA ILE A 57 1.69 -4.85 -1.17
C ILE A 57 0.50 -5.48 -1.87
N ALA A 58 0.29 -5.19 -3.15
CA ALA A 58 -0.68 -5.92 -3.95
C ALA A 58 -0.17 -7.35 -4.18
N GLU A 59 -0.67 -8.26 -3.35
CA GLU A 59 -0.53 -9.70 -3.47
C GLU A 59 -1.93 -10.30 -3.59
N ASP A 60 -2.13 -11.28 -4.47
CA ASP A 60 -3.43 -11.94 -4.69
C ASP A 60 -3.95 -12.76 -3.50
N TRP A 61 -3.29 -12.68 -2.35
CA TRP A 61 -3.59 -13.49 -1.19
C TRP A 61 -3.39 -12.62 0.04
N VAL A 62 -4.53 -12.22 0.63
CA VAL A 62 -4.69 -11.49 1.90
C VAL A 62 -4.53 -9.97 1.78
N ARG A 63 -5.43 -9.26 2.47
CA ARG A 63 -5.43 -7.80 2.68
C ARG A 63 -4.15 -7.41 3.44
N THR A 64 -3.04 -7.24 2.74
CA THR A 64 -1.75 -6.77 3.26
C THR A 64 -1.65 -5.25 3.18
N HIS A 65 -2.80 -4.56 3.29
CA HIS A 65 -2.89 -3.12 3.26
C HIS A 65 -3.36 -2.62 4.62
N GLY A 66 -2.79 -1.53 5.11
CA GLY A 66 -3.26 -0.85 6.31
C GLY A 66 -3.69 0.57 5.99
N THR A 67 -4.59 1.10 6.81
CA THR A 67 -5.12 2.45 6.66
C THR A 67 -4.06 3.47 7.04
N ILE A 68 -3.63 4.30 6.10
CA ILE A 68 -2.57 5.31 6.36
C ILE A 68 -3.11 6.73 6.45
N TRP A 69 -4.31 6.96 5.92
CA TRP A 69 -5.03 8.23 6.03
C TRP A 69 -6.54 8.00 5.90
N ASP A 70 -7.33 8.73 6.68
CA ASP A 70 -8.77 8.84 6.50
C ASP A 70 -9.25 10.28 6.70
N ARG A 71 -10.44 10.61 6.20
CA ARG A 71 -11.01 11.96 6.25
C ARG A 71 -11.29 12.48 7.67
N THR A 72 -11.57 11.59 8.62
CA THR A 72 -11.87 11.88 10.03
C THR A 72 -10.61 12.12 10.85
N ARG A 73 -9.59 11.28 10.71
CA ARG A 73 -8.35 11.30 11.53
C ARG A 73 -7.18 11.99 10.85
N GLY A 74 -7.21 12.12 9.53
CA GLY A 74 -6.03 12.47 8.74
C GLY A 74 -5.02 11.33 8.74
N PHE A 75 -3.72 11.64 8.81
CA PHE A 75 -2.68 10.61 8.78
C PHE A 75 -2.65 9.79 10.07
N TYR A 76 -2.70 8.46 9.92
CA TYR A 76 -2.48 7.52 11.01
C TYR A 76 -1.04 7.60 11.48
N ARG A 77 -0.81 7.50 12.79
CA ARG A 77 0.56 7.49 13.36
C ARG A 77 1.19 6.12 13.38
N GLN A 78 0.36 5.09 13.55
CA GLN A 78 0.76 3.70 13.70
C GLN A 78 -0.27 2.82 13.00
N PRO A 79 -0.23 2.74 11.67
CA PRO A 79 -1.18 1.94 10.89
C PRO A 79 -0.90 0.42 10.97
N ASN A 80 0.01 0.00 11.85
CA ASN A 80 0.38 -1.38 12.18
C ASN A 80 0.34 -1.58 13.72
N ASP A 81 -0.49 -0.84 14.45
CA ASP A 81 -0.60 -0.99 15.91
C ASP A 81 -1.26 -2.34 16.24
N HIS A 82 -0.54 -3.23 16.91
CA HIS A 82 -1.04 -4.56 17.29
C HIS A 82 -2.18 -4.51 18.32
N TYR A 83 -2.48 -3.35 18.90
CA TYR A 83 -3.66 -3.13 19.75
C TYR A 83 -4.90 -2.65 18.97
N ASP A 84 -4.75 -2.25 17.71
CA ASP A 84 -5.85 -1.84 16.84
C ASP A 84 -6.12 -2.98 15.83
N TYR A 85 -6.95 -3.94 16.26
CA TYR A 85 -7.11 -5.26 15.62
C TYR A 85 -7.72 -5.21 14.21
N ASP A 86 -8.27 -4.06 13.80
CA ASP A 86 -8.90 -3.87 12.48
C ASP A 86 -7.89 -3.53 11.37
N ASP A 87 -6.68 -3.09 11.68
CA ASP A 87 -5.65 -2.77 10.69
C ASP A 87 -4.61 -3.90 10.57
N THR A 88 -4.75 -4.64 9.48
CA THR A 88 -3.83 -5.67 9.00
C THR A 88 -2.40 -5.14 8.88
N VAL A 89 -1.44 -5.88 9.43
CA VAL A 89 0.00 -5.64 9.25
C VAL A 89 0.30 -5.50 7.75
N PHE A 90 0.69 -4.32 7.30
CA PHE A 90 1.15 -4.09 5.93
C PHE A 90 2.66 -3.87 5.89
N TRP A 91 3.24 -4.24 4.75
CA TRP A 91 4.67 -4.18 4.49
C TRP A 91 4.98 -3.04 3.52
N GLY A 92 6.06 -2.30 3.80
CA GLY A 92 6.55 -1.24 2.93
C GLY A 92 7.32 -1.73 1.71
N TYR A 93 7.73 -2.99 1.68
CA TYR A 93 8.60 -3.55 0.65
C TYR A 93 8.19 -4.97 0.29
N SER A 94 8.41 -5.35 -0.98
CA SER A 94 8.42 -6.74 -1.42
C SER A 94 9.50 -6.97 -2.47
N SER A 95 10.07 -8.18 -2.47
CA SER A 95 11.03 -8.62 -3.50
C SER A 95 10.36 -9.20 -4.74
N TRP A 96 9.03 -9.27 -4.74
CA TRP A 96 8.24 -9.94 -5.79
C TRP A 96 6.83 -9.38 -5.99
N GLY A 97 6.18 -8.88 -4.93
CA GLY A 97 4.85 -8.27 -4.98
C GLY A 97 4.93 -6.78 -5.28
N THR A 98 3.88 -6.19 -5.85
CA THR A 98 3.91 -4.77 -6.23
C THR A 98 3.44 -3.88 -5.07
N PRO A 99 4.27 -2.98 -4.51
CA PRO A 99 3.79 -2.02 -3.53
C PRO A 99 2.76 -1.07 -4.13
N ALA A 100 1.65 -0.89 -3.43
CA ALA A 100 0.43 -0.32 -3.97
C ALA A 100 -0.39 0.44 -2.92
N ILE A 101 -1.33 1.23 -3.42
CA ILE A 101 -2.35 1.89 -2.62
C ILE A 101 -3.74 1.51 -3.11
N SER A 102 -4.68 1.45 -2.16
CA SER A 102 -6.11 1.42 -2.43
C SER A 102 -6.75 2.68 -1.88
N VAL A 103 -7.65 3.27 -2.65
CA VAL A 103 -8.22 4.59 -2.40
C VAL A 103 -9.73 4.47 -2.47
N ILE A 104 -10.38 4.90 -1.40
CA ILE A 104 -11.83 5.13 -1.35
C ILE A 104 -12.05 6.63 -1.51
N PHE A 105 -12.80 7.01 -2.53
CA PHE A 105 -13.15 8.39 -2.82
C PHE A 105 -14.40 8.81 -2.05
N ALA A 106 -14.59 10.13 -1.89
CA ALA A 106 -15.76 10.68 -1.19
C ALA A 106 -17.11 10.40 -1.87
N ASP A 107 -17.10 9.93 -3.13
CA ASP A 107 -18.26 9.44 -3.85
C ASP A 107 -18.45 7.91 -3.73
N GLU A 108 -17.77 7.29 -2.76
CA GLU A 108 -17.78 5.86 -2.45
C GLU A 108 -17.20 4.97 -3.57
N THR A 109 -16.59 5.56 -4.61
CA THR A 109 -15.86 4.77 -5.60
C THR A 109 -14.51 4.32 -5.06
N GLU A 110 -14.02 3.19 -5.56
CA GLU A 110 -12.74 2.62 -5.16
C GLU A 110 -11.80 2.47 -6.37
N ALA A 111 -10.52 2.74 -6.16
CA ALA A 111 -9.48 2.46 -7.15
C ALA A 111 -8.17 2.05 -6.47
N SER A 112 -7.36 1.26 -7.17
CA SER A 112 -6.06 0.82 -6.69
C SER A 112 -4.96 1.12 -7.69
N TYR A 113 -3.82 1.56 -7.18
CA TYR A 113 -2.71 2.08 -7.98
C TYR A 113 -1.38 1.52 -7.51
N GLN A 114 -0.47 1.30 -8.46
CA GLN A 114 0.92 1.04 -8.17
C GLN A 114 1.57 2.32 -7.63
N LEU A 115 2.28 2.24 -6.51
CA LEU A 115 2.97 3.39 -5.94
C LEU A 115 4.24 2.97 -5.23
N TYR A 116 5.29 2.75 -6.03
CA TYR A 116 6.56 2.25 -5.55
C TYR A 116 7.76 3.03 -6.11
N ARG A 117 8.91 2.75 -5.52
CA ARG A 117 10.26 3.14 -5.95
C ARG A 117 11.22 1.98 -5.68
N ASP A 118 12.39 2.01 -6.32
CA ASP A 118 13.46 1.08 -5.97
C ASP A 118 13.92 1.29 -4.52
N GLY A 119 14.09 0.19 -3.79
CA GLY A 119 14.58 0.17 -2.42
C GLY A 119 14.12 -1.06 -1.63
N MET A 120 14.59 -1.18 -0.39
CA MET A 120 14.38 -2.34 0.49
C MET A 120 13.81 -1.97 1.86
N ASP A 121 13.11 -0.84 1.97
CA ASP A 121 12.57 -0.40 3.26
C ASP A 121 11.23 -1.07 3.57
N TYR A 122 11.25 -1.97 4.55
CA TYR A 122 10.07 -2.69 5.03
C TYR A 122 9.20 -1.84 5.97
N ASN A 123 9.74 -0.73 6.48
CA ASN A 123 9.14 0.01 7.58
C ASN A 123 8.06 0.98 7.10
N TYR A 124 7.13 1.24 8.00
CA TYR A 124 6.21 2.36 7.88
C TYR A 124 6.90 3.68 8.23
N HIS A 125 6.52 4.74 7.52
CA HIS A 125 6.93 6.11 7.81
C HIS A 125 5.72 6.97 8.12
N TYR A 126 5.74 7.64 9.26
CA TYR A 126 4.67 8.58 9.60
C TYR A 126 4.65 9.77 8.63
N LEU A 127 3.50 9.98 7.98
CA LEU A 127 3.33 11.00 6.94
C LEU A 127 2.83 12.36 7.48
N GLY A 128 2.39 12.43 8.73
CA GLY A 128 1.79 13.63 9.34
C GLY A 128 2.78 14.51 10.11
N GLN A 129 3.63 15.26 9.42
CA GLN A 129 4.21 16.49 9.96
C GLN A 129 3.59 17.70 9.27
#